data_AF-A0A356AQ24-F1
#
_entry.id   AF-A0A356AQ24-F1
#
_cell.length_a   1.000
_cell.length_b   1.000
_cell.length_c   1.000
_cell.angle_alpha   90.00
_cell.angle_beta   90.00
_cell.angle_gamma   90.00
#
_symmetry.space_group_name_H-M   'P 1'
#
loop_
_entity.id
_entity.type
_entity.pdbx_description
1 polymer ?
#
loop_
_entity_poly.entity_id
_entity_poly.type
_entity_poly.pdbx_seq_one_letter_code
_entity_poly.pdbx_strand_id
1 'polypeptide(L)' 'RQWTDWLPNADFSEAILASTFDWNGPKQPTPFATENDTCNGISMMLGTLVSNTAPGFHDVRTYWSPEAYERVTGKKL' A
#
# COMPACT_ATOMS: atom_id res chain seq x y z
N ARG A 1 -10.90 -9.98 9.49
CA ARG A 1 -12.23 -10.59 9.24
C ARG A 1 -13.27 -10.15 10.25
N GLN A 2 -13.06 -10.34 11.55
CA GLN A 2 -14.00 -10.00 12.62
C GLN A 2 -14.46 -8.53 12.57
N TRP A 3 -13.56 -7.62 12.22
CA TRP A 3 -13.90 -6.22 11.97
C TRP A 3 -14.70 -6.03 10.67
N THR A 4 -14.11 -6.38 9.52
CA THR A 4 -14.66 -6.11 8.18
C THR A 4 -15.93 -6.88 7.85
N ASP A 5 -16.21 -7.97 8.56
CA ASP A 5 -17.45 -8.72 8.40
C ASP A 5 -18.64 -8.01 9.09
N TRP A 6 -18.41 -6.95 9.88
CA TRP A 6 -19.43 -6.20 10.62
C TRP A 6 -19.38 -4.67 10.40
N LEU A 7 -18.18 -4.10 10.29
CA LEU A 7 -17.92 -2.66 10.17
C LEU A 7 -17.28 -2.34 8.82
N PRO A 8 -17.34 -1.07 8.37
CA PRO A 8 -16.58 -0.63 7.21
C PRO A 8 -15.10 -1.00 7.34
N ASN A 9 -14.49 -1.39 6.23
CA ASN A 9 -13.07 -1.67 6.20
C ASN A 9 -12.24 -0.39 6.42
N ALA A 10 -10.93 -0.58 6.56
CA ALA A 10 -10.01 0.49 6.92
C ALA A 10 -9.31 1.12 5.71
N ASP A 11 -9.65 0.76 4.46
CA ASP A 11 -8.96 1.21 3.24
C ASP A 11 -8.70 2.72 3.23
N PHE A 12 -9.71 3.54 3.56
CA PHE A 12 -9.55 4.99 3.63
C PHE A 12 -8.59 5.44 4.74
N SER A 13 -8.71 4.82 5.93
CA SER A 13 -7.87 5.16 7.08
C SER A 13 -6.42 4.76 6.81
N GLU A 14 -6.19 3.58 6.24
CA GLU A 14 -4.88 3.09 5.84
C GLU A 14 -4.23 4.03 4.81
N ALA A 15 -4.98 4.42 3.77
CA ALA A 15 -4.50 5.32 2.73
C ALA A 15 -4.18 6.73 3.25
N ILE A 16 -5.08 7.34 4.05
CA ILE A 16 -4.87 8.72 4.52
C ILE A 16 -3.78 8.80 5.60
N LEU A 17 -3.62 7.77 6.44
CA LEU A 17 -2.56 7.71 7.44
C LEU A 17 -1.19 7.59 6.78
N ALA A 18 -1.05 6.75 5.75
CA ALA A 18 0.18 6.61 4.98
C ALA A 18 0.48 7.81 4.07
N SER A 19 -0.49 8.70 3.86
CA SER A 19 -0.33 9.91 3.03
C SER A 19 0.43 11.04 3.74
N THR A 20 0.97 11.96 2.95
CA THR A 20 1.71 13.16 3.42
C THR A 20 0.82 14.36 3.71
N PHE A 21 -0.50 14.19 3.69
CA PHE A 21 -1.46 15.25 3.99
C PHE A 21 -2.79 14.66 4.45
N ASP A 22 -3.58 15.48 5.12
CA ASP A 22 -5.00 15.26 5.33
C ASP A 22 -5.75 16.60 5.31
N TRP A 23 -6.98 16.65 5.82
CA TRP A 23 -7.80 17.86 5.89
C TRP A 23 -7.21 18.97 6.77
N ASN A 24 -6.20 18.68 7.61
CA ASN A 24 -5.45 19.67 8.37
C ASN A 24 -4.22 20.21 7.61
N GLY A 25 -4.00 19.74 6.37
CA GLY A 25 -2.88 20.13 5.53
C GLY A 25 -1.74 19.11 5.52
N PRO A 26 -0.52 19.53 5.15
CA PRO A 26 0.63 18.64 5.07
C PRO A 26 1.01 18.04 6.42
N LYS A 27 1.35 16.75 6.45
CA LYS A 27 1.76 16.02 7.64
C LYS A 27 2.86 15.00 7.33
N GLN A 28 3.54 14.52 8.37
CA GLN A 28 4.39 13.33 8.24
C GLN A 28 3.50 12.08 8.02
N PRO A 29 3.87 11.19 7.08
CA PRO A 29 3.16 9.95 6.86
C PRO A 29 3.35 9.00 8.04
N THR A 30 2.32 8.22 8.35
CA THR A 30 2.37 7.19 9.38
C THR A 30 2.45 5.82 8.71
N PRO A 31 3.51 5.03 8.92
CA PRO A 31 3.59 3.66 8.45
C PRO A 31 2.50 2.80 9.10
N PHE A 32 1.37 2.64 8.41
CA PHE A 32 0.20 1.93 8.90
C PHE A 32 -0.07 0.74 7.97
N ALA A 33 0.31 -0.46 8.40
CA ALA A 33 0.27 -1.66 7.57
C ALA A 33 -1.13 -2.27 7.55
N THR A 34 -1.69 -2.41 6.35
CA THR A 34 -2.91 -3.15 6.05
C THR A 34 -2.84 -4.57 6.64
N GLU A 35 -3.98 -5.08 7.11
CA GLU A 35 -4.14 -6.43 7.67
C GLU A 35 -3.26 -6.79 8.87
N ASN A 36 -2.65 -5.80 9.52
CA ASN A 36 -1.73 -6.01 10.65
C ASN A 36 -0.49 -6.85 10.25
N ASP A 37 -0.01 -6.71 9.01
CA ASP A 37 1.29 -7.24 8.60
C ASP A 37 2.41 -6.40 9.22
N THR A 38 2.87 -6.83 10.40
CA THR A 38 3.91 -6.12 11.16
C THR A 38 5.27 -6.12 10.47
N CYS A 39 5.59 -7.16 9.69
CA CYS A 39 6.84 -7.23 8.94
C CYS A 39 6.86 -6.19 7.83
N ASN A 40 5.77 -6.08 7.06
CA ASN A 40 5.66 -5.03 6.05
C ASN A 40 5.61 -3.63 6.71
N GLY A 41 4.97 -3.49 7.86
CA GLY A 41 4.99 -2.25 8.66
C GLY A 41 6.41 -1.79 9.05
N ILE A 42 7.30 -2.72 9.44
CA ILE A 42 8.71 -2.41 9.72
C ILE A 42 9.43 -1.96 8.44
N SER A 43 9.21 -2.63 7.31
CA SER A 43 9.77 -2.25 6.02
C SER A 43 9.31 -0.85 5.58
N MET A 44 8.02 -0.55 5.74
CA MET A 44 7.44 0.77 5.48
C MET A 44 8.09 1.84 6.38
N MET A 45 8.22 1.56 7.68
CA MET A 45 8.87 2.48 8.62
C MET A 45 10.33 2.74 8.26
N LEU A 46 11.10 1.70 7.95
CA LEU A 46 12.47 1.86 7.48
C LEU A 46 12.53 2.74 6.24
N GLY A 47 11.67 2.47 5.24
CA GLY A 47 11.57 3.28 4.02
C GLY A 47 11.35 4.76 4.33
N THR A 48 10.33 5.08 5.14
CA THR A 48 10.05 6.46 5.55
C THR A 48 11.22 7.11 6.30
N LEU A 49 11.90 6.39 7.21
CA LEU A 49 13.01 6.93 8.00
C LEU A 49 14.25 7.23 7.15
N VAL A 50 14.49 6.50 6.06
CA VAL A 50 15.67 6.70 5.21
C VAL A 50 15.43 7.67 4.05
N SER A 51 14.19 7.78 3.55
CA SER A 51 13.86 8.64 2.40
C SER A 51 13.12 9.93 2.77
N ASN A 52 12.53 10.01 3.97
CA ASN A 52 11.58 11.05 4.37
C ASN A 52 10.36 11.16 3.43
N THR A 53 9.92 10.04 2.86
CA THR A 53 8.74 9.97 1.97
C THR A 53 7.64 9.07 2.53
N ALA A 54 6.42 9.20 1.99
CA ALA A 54 5.34 8.26 2.27
C ALA A 54 5.71 6.83 1.88
N PRO A 55 5.39 5.83 2.72
CA PRO A 55 5.58 4.42 2.39
C PRO A 55 4.45 3.90 1.50
N GLY A 56 4.75 2.93 0.64
CA GLY A 56 3.74 2.18 -0.13
C GLY A 56 3.52 0.79 0.45
N PHE A 57 2.25 0.37 0.55
CA PHE A 57 1.85 -1.01 0.85
C PHE A 57 1.32 -1.65 -0.45
N HIS A 58 1.83 -2.84 -0.80
CA HIS A 58 1.41 -3.53 -2.03
C HIS A 58 1.42 -5.04 -1.83
N ASP A 59 0.39 -5.70 -2.36
CA ASP A 59 0.46 -7.13 -2.64
C ASP A 59 1.37 -7.38 -3.85
N VAL A 60 2.24 -8.38 -3.74
CA VAL A 60 2.96 -8.93 -4.89
C VAL A 60 1.99 -9.85 -5.65
N ARG A 61 1.05 -9.23 -6.37
CA ARG A 61 -0.15 -9.92 -6.84
C ARG A 61 0.07 -10.80 -8.07
N THR A 62 0.84 -10.34 -9.05
CA THR A 62 0.93 -11.05 -10.34
C THR A 62 2.24 -10.77 -11.06
N TYR A 63 2.84 -11.84 -11.58
CA TYR A 63 3.89 -11.78 -12.59
C TYR A 63 3.28 -11.88 -13.98
N TRP A 64 3.64 -10.94 -14.86
CA TRP A 64 3.27 -10.94 -16.27
C TRP A 64 4.49 -11.30 -17.11
N SER A 65 4.53 -12.53 -17.64
CA SER A 65 5.55 -12.87 -18.63
C SER A 65 5.29 -12.11 -19.94
N PRO A 66 6.33 -11.82 -20.74
CA PRO A 66 6.16 -11.19 -22.04
C PRO A 66 5.16 -11.93 -22.93
N GLU A 67 5.18 -13.27 -22.90
CA GLU A 67 4.26 -14.12 -23.67
C GLU A 67 2.82 -14.01 -23.14
N ALA A 68 2.64 -13.93 -21.82
CA ALA A 68 1.32 -13.75 -21.22
C ALA A 68 0.73 -12.37 -21.55
N TYR A 69 1.55 -11.31 -21.52
CA TYR A 69 1.14 -9.96 -21.91
C TYR A 69 0.76 -9.89 -23.39
N GLU A 70 1.60 -10.43 -24.28
CA GLU A 70 1.34 -10.46 -25.72
C GLU A 70 0.09 -11.28 -26.03
N ARG A 71 -0.11 -12.43 -25.38
CA ARG A 71 -1.29 -13.29 -25.56
C ARG A 71 -2.61 -12.57 -25.23
N VAL A 72 -2.65 -11.71 -24.20
CA VAL A 72 -3.91 -11.06 -23.77
C VAL A 72 -4.10 -9.64 -24.32
N THR A 73 -3.01 -8.95 -24.66
CA THR A 73 -3.08 -7.56 -25.16
C THR A 73 -2.82 -7.42 -26.65
N GLY A 74 -2.21 -8.43 -27.29
CA GLY A 74 -1.73 -8.37 -28.67
C GLY A 74 -0.51 -7.46 -28.89
N LYS A 75 0.14 -7.00 -27.82
CA LYS A 75 1.31 -6.10 -27.86
C LYS A 75 2.53 -6.78 -27.25
N LYS A 76 3.72 -6.50 -27.78
CA LYS A 76 4.98 -6.88 -27.13
C LYS A 76 5.29 -5.92 -25.98
N LEU A 77 5.70 -6.48 -24.85
CA LEU A 77 6.14 -5.75 -23.66
C LEU A 77 7.57 -5.24 -23.83
#